data_AF-A0A7C1ZF27-F1
#
_entry.id   AF-A0A7C1ZF27-F1
#
_cell.length_a   1.000
_cell.length_b   1.000
_cell.length_c   1.000
_cell.angle_alpha   90.00
_cell.angle_beta   90.00
_cell.angle_gamma   90.00
#
_symmetry.space_group_name_H-M   'P 1'
#
loop_
_entity.id
_entity.type
_entity.pdbx_description
1 polymer ?
#
loop_
_entity_poly.entity_id
_entity_poly.type
_entity_poly.pdbx_seq_one_letter_code
_entity_poly.pdbx_strand_id
1 'polypeptide(L)' 'MTPEELRALIAGGESLTVEFKSDQGPLSDADLIETVACLANGQGGILLVGVEDDGRLTTPHA' A
#
# COMPACT_ATOMS: atom_id res chain seq x y z
N MET A 1 13.98 2.90 -4.26
CA MET A 1 12.68 3.28 -4.82
C MET A 1 12.80 4.66 -5.43
N THR A 2 12.74 4.73 -6.75
CA THR A 2 12.58 5.98 -7.49
C THR A 2 11.09 6.29 -7.66
N PRO A 3 10.72 7.55 -7.97
CA PRO A 3 9.32 7.90 -8.25
C PRO A 3 8.74 7.14 -9.45
N GLU A 4 9.56 6.77 -10.43
CA GLU A 4 9.13 5.98 -11.59
C GLU A 4 8.81 4.54 -11.20
N GLU A 5 9.65 3.92 -10.35
CA GLU A 5 9.39 2.58 -9.79
C GLU A 5 8.09 2.57 -8.98
N LEU A 6 7.85 3.60 -8.17
CA LEU A 6 6.60 3.74 -7.40
C LEU A 6 5.38 3.84 -8.32
N ARG A 7 5.44 4.67 -9.38
CA ARG A 7 4.35 4.78 -10.34
C ARG A 7 4.08 3.47 -11.08
N ALA A 8 5.13 2.72 -11.41
CA ALA A 8 5.00 1.40 -12.03
C ALA A 8 4.30 0.40 -11.09
N LEU A 9 4.61 0.42 -9.80
CA LEU A 9 3.93 -0.40 -8.78
C LEU A 9 2.45 -0.04 -8.67
N ILE A 10 2.13 1.24 -8.57
CA ILE A 10 0.74 1.71 -8.50
C ILE A 10 -0.05 1.34 -9.76
N ALA A 11 0.54 1.52 -10.94
CA ALA A 11 -0.08 1.13 -12.21
C ALA A 11 -0.27 -0.38 -12.35
N GLY A 12 0.52 -1.19 -11.64
CA GLY A 12 0.38 -2.65 -11.57
C GLY A 12 -0.78 -3.12 -10.69
N GLY A 13 -1.30 -2.26 -9.81
CA GLY A 13 -2.39 -2.59 -8.88
C GLY A 13 -1.95 -3.45 -7.70
N GLU A 14 -2.93 -3.84 -6.88
CA GLU A 14 -2.71 -4.74 -5.75
C GLU A 14 -2.40 -6.17 -6.20
N SER A 15 -1.56 -6.85 -5.45
CA SER A 15 -1.14 -8.23 -5.68
C SER A 15 -0.67 -8.87 -4.37
N LEU A 16 -0.37 -10.18 -4.40
CA LEU A 16 0.14 -10.92 -3.25
C LEU A 16 1.44 -10.35 -2.63
N THR A 17 2.16 -9.50 -3.37
CA THR A 17 3.39 -8.85 -2.92
C THR A 17 3.29 -7.32 -2.91
N VAL A 18 2.13 -6.74 -3.25
CA VAL A 18 1.91 -5.29 -3.28
C VAL A 18 0.51 -5.00 -2.76
N GLU A 19 0.42 -4.34 -1.61
CA GLU A 19 -0.86 -4.00 -0.98
C GLU A 19 -1.00 -2.48 -0.84
N PHE A 20 -2.20 -1.96 -1.06
CA PHE A 20 -2.52 -0.54 -0.91
C PHE A 20 -3.34 -0.32 0.36
N LYS A 21 -3.11 0.82 1.01
CA LYS A 21 -3.93 1.27 2.14
C LYS A 21 -4.18 2.77 2.02
N SER A 22 -5.47 3.13 2.06
CA SER A 22 -5.93 4.51 2.14
C SER A 22 -5.47 5.17 3.44
N ASP A 23 -5.14 6.46 3.34
CA ASP A 23 -4.83 7.34 4.48
C ASP A 23 -5.89 8.43 4.70
N GLN A 24 -7.01 8.38 3.96
CA GLN A 24 -8.09 9.37 4.04
C GLN A 24 -8.92 9.25 5.33
N GLY A 25 -8.72 8.18 6.09
CA GLY A 25 -9.26 7.99 7.43
C GLY A 25 -8.18 7.52 8.41
N PRO A 26 -8.53 7.30 9.69
CA PRO A 26 -7.60 6.68 10.63
C PRO A 26 -7.21 5.30 10.10
N LEU A 27 -5.92 5.18 9.74
CA LEU A 27 -5.35 3.91 9.32
C LEU A 27 -5.43 2.94 10.50
N SER A 28 -6.15 1.85 10.33
CA SER A 28 -6.33 0.84 11.37
C SER A 28 -4.99 0.16 11.64
N ASP A 29 -4.48 0.28 12.88
CA ASP A 29 -3.27 -0.45 13.31
C ASP A 29 -3.44 -1.96 13.10
N ALA A 30 -4.66 -2.49 13.33
CA ALA A 30 -4.95 -3.90 13.13
C ALA A 30 -4.81 -4.31 11.66
N ASP A 31 -5.33 -3.50 10.74
CA ASP A 31 -5.26 -3.77 9.30
C ASP A 31 -3.81 -3.67 8.81
N LEU A 32 -3.07 -2.68 9.31
CA LEU A 32 -1.63 -2.52 9.05
C LEU A 32 -0.84 -3.76 9.50
N ILE A 33 -1.07 -4.21 10.73
CA ILE A 33 -0.39 -5.37 11.32
C ILE A 33 -0.75 -6.64 10.54
N GLU A 34 -2.03 -6.83 10.18
CA GLU A 34 -2.49 -7.96 9.39
C GLU A 34 -1.82 -7.98 8.01
N THR A 35 -1.84 -6.87 7.29
CA THR A 35 -1.20 -6.78 5.97
C THR A 35 0.30 -7.05 6.05
N VAL A 36 1.00 -6.46 7.03
CA VAL A 36 2.44 -6.72 7.23
C VAL A 36 2.69 -8.19 7.59
N ALA A 37 1.86 -8.79 8.44
CA ALA A 37 1.98 -10.20 8.79
C ALA A 37 1.74 -11.11 7.58
N CYS A 38 0.74 -10.80 6.74
CA CYS A 38 0.45 -11.51 5.50
C CYS A 38 1.62 -11.45 4.52
N LEU A 39 2.17 -10.25 4.29
CA LEU A 39 3.35 -10.08 3.43
C LEU A 39 4.56 -10.83 3.99
N ALA A 40 4.81 -10.73 5.30
CA ALA A 40 5.95 -11.38 5.95
C ALA A 40 5.86 -12.92 5.95
N ASN A 41 4.66 -13.47 6.09
CA ASN A 41 4.41 -14.91 6.03
C ASN A 41 4.42 -15.47 4.59
N GLY A 42 4.21 -14.61 3.60
CA GLY A 42 4.23 -14.96 2.17
C GLY A 42 5.63 -14.89 1.56
N GLN A 43 5.73 -14.21 0.41
CA GLN A 43 7.00 -13.99 -0.29
C GLN A 43 7.69 -12.67 0.09
N GLY A 44 7.20 -11.99 1.13
CA GLY A 44 7.49 -10.58 1.35
C GLY A 44 6.70 -9.70 0.39
N GLY A 45 6.89 -8.38 0.50
CA GLY A 45 6.27 -7.44 -0.42
C GLY A 45 6.39 -5.99 0.00
N ILE A 46 5.59 -5.15 -0.65
CA ILE A 46 5.55 -3.71 -0.48
C ILE A 46 4.14 -3.33 -0.03
N LEU A 47 4.06 -2.59 1.08
CA LEU A 47 2.84 -1.93 1.51
C LEU A 47 2.94 -0.45 1.13
N LEU A 48 2.01 0.04 0.29
CA LEU A 48 1.90 1.46 -0.04
C LEU A 48 0.78 2.09 0.79
N VAL A 49 1.14 3.10 1.58
CA VAL A 49 0.20 3.87 2.41
C VAL A 49 -0.06 5.22 1.75
N GLY A 50 -1.33 5.66 1.74
CA GLY A 50 -1.77 6.82 0.97
C GLY A 50 -2.01 6.49 -0.51
N VAL A 51 -2.35 5.23 -0.79
CA VAL A 51 -2.79 4.78 -2.11
C VAL A 51 -4.16 4.17 -1.91
N GLU A 52 -5.15 4.71 -2.61
CA GLU A 52 -6.50 4.16 -2.65
C GLU A 52 -6.51 2.87 -3.48
N ASP A 53 -7.53 2.03 -3.27
CA ASP A 53 -7.68 0.76 -4.00
C ASP A 53 -7.75 0.93 -5.53
N ASP A 54 -8.11 2.14 -6.02
CA ASP A 54 -8.12 2.51 -7.44
C ASP A 54 -6.76 3.04 -7.97
N GLY A 55 -5.71 3.01 -7.14
CA GLY A 55 -4.37 3.51 -7.44
C GLY A 55 -4.23 5.04 -7.31
N ARG A 56 -5.26 5.75 -6.84
CA ARG A 56 -5.16 7.20 -6.59
C ARG A 56 -4.26 7.46 -5.40
N LEU A 57 -3.24 8.29 -5.62
CA LEU A 57 -2.40 8.81 -4.54
C LEU A 57 -3.19 9.81 -3.70
N THR A 58 -3.20 9.58 -2.39
CA THR A 58 -3.73 10.50 -1.39
C THR A 58 -2.62 10.90 -0.43
N THR A 59 -2.80 12.06 0.22
CA THR A 59 -1.84 12.58 1.19
C THR A 59 -2.60 12.99 2.45
N PRO A 60 -2.05 12.74 3.65
CA PRO A 60 -2.76 13.00 4.91
C PRO A 60 -2.64 14.47 5.35
N HIS A 61 -2.13 15.37 4.49
CA HIS A 61 -2.07 16.82 4.70
C HIS A 61 -2.51 17.55 3.43
N ALA A 62 -3.73 18.10 3.47
CA ALA A 62 -4.16 19.21 2.63
C ALA A 62 -4.61 20.36 3.55
#